data_AF-A0A9N9RGD7-F1
#
_entry.id   AF-A0A9N9RGD7-F1
#
_cell.length_a   1.000
_cell.length_b   1.000
_cell.length_c   1.000
_cell.angle_alpha   90.00
_cell.angle_beta   90.00
_cell.angle_gamma   90.00
#
_symmetry.space_group_name_H-M   'P 1'
#
loop_
_entity.id
_entity.type
_entity.pdbx_description
1 polymer ?
#
loop_
_entity_poly.entity_id
_entity_poly.type
_entity_poly.pdbx_seq_one_letter_code
_entity_poly.pdbx_strand_id
1 'polypeptide(L)'
;MTMSESLCLDTQSHKYSGRVNTDIDLESDPVEVAGQSLDFLINCINGKWKFPLAYFLITRLRRKQKAAHLLICLQKCKVGVKIISITYDGPAANFSMFEHLRCDLMQADGRRTYFKFDYDKIYCFIDPCHAVKLIRNLW
;
A
#
# COMPACT_ATOMS: atom_id res chain seq x y z
N MET A 1 -7.47 -4.26 2.28
CA MET A 1 -8.85 -4.74 2.53
C MET A 1 -8.82 -6.24 2.83
N THR A 2 -9.63 -6.76 3.77
CA THR A 2 -9.78 -8.21 3.97
C THR A 2 -10.80 -8.77 2.99
N MET A 3 -10.55 -9.94 2.43
CA MET A 3 -11.40 -10.62 1.46
C MET A 3 -11.62 -12.08 1.87
N SER A 4 -12.71 -12.67 1.38
CA SER A 4 -12.96 -14.10 1.57
C SER A 4 -11.98 -14.93 0.73
N GLU A 5 -11.25 -15.83 1.37
CA GLU A 5 -10.38 -16.78 0.69
C GLU A 5 -11.23 -17.73 -0.16
N SER A 6 -11.25 -17.47 -1.46
CA SER A 6 -12.04 -18.25 -2.41
C SER A 6 -11.43 -18.16 -3.80
N LEU A 7 -11.56 -19.24 -4.57
CA LEU A 7 -11.19 -19.26 -5.98
C LEU A 7 -12.43 -19.09 -6.82
N CYS A 8 -12.40 -18.15 -7.76
CA CYS A 8 -13.47 -17.94 -8.71
C CYS A 8 -12.93 -18.22 -10.12
N LEU A 9 -13.59 -19.12 -10.86
CA LEU A 9 -13.27 -19.34 -12.27
C LEU A 9 -13.80 -18.16 -13.08
N ASP A 10 -12.89 -17.42 -13.71
CA ASP A 10 -13.27 -16.47 -14.74
C ASP A 10 -13.55 -17.23 -16.03
N THR A 11 -14.81 -17.24 -16.44
CA THR A 11 -15.29 -17.96 -17.62
C THR A 11 -14.80 -17.36 -18.93
N GLN A 12 -14.37 -16.10 -18.95
CA GLN A 12 -13.86 -15.44 -20.16
C GLN A 12 -12.38 -15.74 -20.37
N SER A 13 -11.57 -15.68 -19.32
CA SER A 13 -10.14 -15.97 -19.41
C SER A 13 -9.80 -17.46 -19.24
N HIS A 14 -10.78 -18.29 -18.85
CA HIS A 14 -10.61 -19.69 -18.46
C HIS A 14 -9.54 -19.88 -17.37
N LYS A 15 -9.37 -18.90 -16.49
CA LYS A 15 -8.39 -18.91 -15.40
C LYS A 15 -9.07 -18.80 -14.04
N TYR A 16 -8.47 -19.43 -13.04
CA TYR A 16 -8.88 -19.25 -11.65
C TYR A 16 -8.30 -17.94 -11.10
N SER A 17 -9.18 -17.07 -10.64
CA SER A 17 -8.89 -15.83 -9.93
C SER A 17 -8.98 -16.02 -8.40
N GLY A 18 -8.35 -15.13 -7.63
CA GLY A 18 -8.35 -15.18 -6.16
C GLY A 18 -7.06 -15.71 -5.53
N ARG A 19 -6.02 -15.96 -6.33
CA ARG A 19 -4.66 -16.27 -5.83
C ARG A 19 -3.86 -15.01 -5.57
N VAL A 20 -2.84 -15.14 -4.72
CA VAL A 20 -1.87 -14.06 -4.49
C VAL A 20 -1.28 -13.59 -5.82
N ASN A 21 -1.14 -12.29 -6.05
CA ASN A 21 -0.51 -11.77 -7.26
C ASN A 21 0.44 -10.63 -6.93
N THR A 22 1.54 -10.97 -6.28
CA THR A 22 2.66 -10.05 -6.09
C THR A 22 3.64 -10.31 -7.23
N ASP A 23 3.57 -9.52 -8.30
CA ASP A 23 4.41 -9.61 -9.52
C ASP A 23 5.93 -9.44 -9.27
N ILE A 24 6.37 -9.52 -8.01
CA ILE A 24 7.71 -9.21 -7.53
C ILE A 24 8.54 -10.47 -7.23
N ASP A 25 7.98 -11.69 -7.25
CA ASP A 25 8.73 -12.92 -6.87
C ASP A 25 8.22 -14.23 -7.52
N LEU A 26 7.82 -14.25 -8.80
CA LEU A 26 7.19 -15.46 -9.37
C LEU A 26 7.86 -15.95 -10.67
N GLU A 27 8.71 -16.96 -10.53
CA GLU A 27 9.09 -17.90 -11.60
C GLU A 27 7.98 -18.94 -11.88
N SER A 28 6.89 -18.94 -11.10
CA SER A 28 5.78 -19.90 -11.19
C SER A 28 4.48 -19.28 -10.67
N ASP A 29 3.32 -19.80 -11.10
CA ASP A 29 2.02 -19.39 -10.56
C ASP A 29 1.93 -19.66 -9.04
N PRO A 30 1.44 -18.69 -8.24
CA PRO A 30 1.34 -18.80 -6.80
C PRO A 30 0.18 -19.72 -6.40
N VAL A 31 0.45 -20.71 -5.55
CA VAL A 31 -0.54 -21.71 -5.12
C VAL A 31 -1.52 -21.15 -4.08
N GLU A 32 -1.11 -20.13 -3.33
CA GLU A 32 -1.83 -19.60 -2.16
C GLU A 32 -3.04 -18.73 -2.56
N VAL A 33 -4.17 -18.98 -1.89
CA VAL A 33 -5.39 -18.16 -2.03
C VAL A 33 -5.22 -16.88 -1.22
N ALA A 34 -5.56 -15.74 -1.82
CA ALA A 34 -5.45 -14.45 -1.17
C ALA A 34 -6.60 -14.21 -0.18
N GLY A 35 -6.26 -13.76 1.03
CA GLY A 35 -7.22 -13.35 2.05
C GLY A 35 -7.33 -11.82 2.20
N GLN A 36 -6.50 -11.07 1.50
CA GLN A 36 -6.44 -9.61 1.57
C GLN A 36 -6.12 -9.00 0.21
N SER A 37 -6.53 -7.75 -0.01
CA SER A 37 -6.07 -6.88 -1.10
C SER A 37 -5.27 -5.71 -0.54
N LEU A 38 -4.15 -5.39 -1.18
CA LEU A 38 -3.41 -4.16 -0.98
C LEU A 38 -3.75 -3.20 -2.11
N ASP A 39 -4.44 -2.12 -1.77
CA ASP A 39 -4.98 -1.17 -2.74
C ASP A 39 -4.21 0.16 -2.69
N PHE A 40 -3.80 0.66 -3.87
CA PHE A 40 -3.16 1.96 -4.04
C PHE A 40 -4.12 2.91 -4.75
N LEU A 41 -4.47 4.01 -4.08
CA LEU A 41 -5.37 5.03 -4.59
C LEU A 41 -4.65 6.38 -4.63
N ILE A 42 -4.71 7.06 -5.77
CA ILE A 42 -4.25 8.44 -5.89
C ILE A 42 -5.41 9.36 -5.57
N ASN A 43 -5.18 10.32 -4.67
CA ASN A 43 -6.11 11.39 -4.37
C ASN A 43 -5.50 12.72 -4.79
N CYS A 44 -6.20 13.45 -5.66
CA CYS A 44 -5.74 14.76 -6.11
C CYS A 44 -5.99 15.81 -5.04
N ILE A 45 -4.94 16.57 -4.69
CA ILE A 45 -5.03 17.64 -3.70
C ILE A 45 -5.42 18.99 -4.31
N ASN A 46 -5.10 19.21 -5.59
CA ASN A 46 -5.36 20.45 -6.33
C ASN A 46 -6.52 20.30 -7.32
N GLY A 47 -7.36 19.28 -7.14
CA GLY A 47 -8.48 18.97 -8.01
C GLY A 47 -9.49 18.06 -7.32
N LYS A 48 -10.55 17.67 -8.05
CA LYS A 48 -11.65 16.85 -7.52
C LYS A 48 -11.70 15.49 -8.19
N TRP A 49 -10.60 14.74 -8.13
CA TRP A 49 -10.55 13.40 -8.68
C TRP A 49 -9.73 12.44 -7.82
N LYS A 50 -10.09 11.17 -7.93
CA LYS A 50 -9.40 10.03 -7.34
C LYS A 50 -9.18 8.99 -8.43
N PHE A 51 -8.07 8.27 -8.37
CA PHE A 51 -7.74 7.27 -9.39
C PHE A 51 -7.19 6.00 -8.72
N PRO A 52 -7.84 4.84 -8.89
CA PRO A 52 -7.31 3.57 -8.42
C PRO A 52 -6.11 3.19 -9.28
N LEU A 53 -4.92 3.20 -8.67
CA LEU A 53 -3.66 3.01 -9.40
C LEU A 53 -3.34 1.53 -9.60
N ALA A 54 -3.44 0.75 -8.54
CA ALA A 54 -3.12 -0.67 -8.54
C ALA A 54 -3.76 -1.36 -7.34
N TYR A 55 -3.99 -2.66 -7.48
CA TYR A 55 -4.30 -3.53 -6.36
C TYR A 55 -3.48 -4.81 -6.48
N PHE A 56 -3.16 -5.41 -5.34
CA PHE A 56 -2.42 -6.66 -5.25
C PHE A 56 -3.10 -7.58 -4.24
N LEU A 57 -3.50 -8.76 -4.69
CA LEU A 57 -4.02 -9.86 -3.89
C LEU A 57 -2.89 -10.48 -3.10
N ILE A 58 -3.08 -10.56 -1.79
CA ILE A 58 -2.05 -10.91 -0.82
C ILE A 58 -2.65 -11.80 0.28
N THR A 59 -1.83 -12.63 0.90
CA THR A 59 -2.23 -13.35 2.13
C THR A 59 -1.49 -12.76 3.32
N ARG A 60 -0.16 -12.65 3.21
CA ARG A 60 0.70 -11.95 4.19
C ARG A 60 1.85 -11.28 3.46
N LEU A 61 1.82 -9.95 3.35
CA LEU A 61 2.94 -9.21 2.76
C LEU A 61 4.00 -8.87 3.80
N ARG A 62 5.25 -9.27 3.54
CA ARG A 62 6.42 -8.82 4.34
C ARG A 62 6.66 -7.33 4.07
N ARG A 63 7.16 -6.60 5.08
CA ARG A 63 7.44 -5.16 5.00
C ARG A 63 8.24 -4.72 3.75
N LYS A 64 9.22 -5.53 3.32
CA LYS A 64 10.03 -5.29 2.12
C LYS A 64 9.21 -5.32 0.84
N GLN A 65 8.34 -6.32 0.68
CA GLN A 65 7.52 -6.47 -0.51
C GLN A 65 6.50 -5.33 -0.61
N LYS A 66 5.86 -4.91 0.50
CA LYS A 66 4.98 -3.72 0.50
C LYS A 66 5.71 -2.46 0.01
N ALA A 67 6.93 -2.24 0.53
CA ALA A 67 7.75 -1.10 0.12
C ALA A 67 8.10 -1.17 -1.37
N ALA A 68 8.43 -2.36 -1.89
CA ALA A 68 8.71 -2.55 -3.32
C ALA A 68 7.49 -2.20 -4.20
N HIS A 69 6.29 -2.70 -3.87
CA HIS A 69 5.07 -2.36 -4.61
C HIS A 69 4.77 -0.85 -4.58
N LEU A 70 4.97 -0.21 -3.42
CA LEU A 70 4.81 1.25 -3.30
C LEU A 70 5.79 1.99 -4.23
N LEU A 71 7.07 1.60 -4.26
CA LEU A 71 8.07 2.23 -5.14
C LEU A 71 7.74 2.03 -6.62
N ILE A 72 7.25 0.85 -7.02
CA ILE A 72 6.77 0.61 -8.39
C ILE A 72 5.58 1.52 -8.72
N CYS A 73 4.64 1.67 -7.80
CA CYS A 73 3.50 2.57 -7.96
C CYS A 73 3.96 4.03 -8.14
N LEU A 74 4.89 4.50 -7.31
CA LEU A 74 5.47 5.84 -7.42
C LEU A 74 6.18 6.06 -8.76
N GLN A 75 6.91 5.05 -9.24
CA GLN A 75 7.57 5.11 -10.55
C GLN A 75 6.56 5.25 -11.70
N LYS A 76 5.43 4.51 -11.65
CA LYS A 76 4.36 4.59 -12.65
C LYS A 76 3.65 5.95 -12.64
N CYS A 77 3.52 6.58 -11.48
CA CYS A 77 2.87 7.89 -11.34
C CYS A 77 3.63 9.06 -11.96
N LYS A 78 4.94 8.91 -12.25
CA LYS A 78 5.77 10.00 -12.79
C LYS A 78 5.25 10.61 -14.09
N VAL A 79 4.43 9.87 -14.84
CA VAL A 79 3.80 10.36 -16.06
C VAL A 79 2.59 11.24 -15.69
N GLY A 80 2.84 12.54 -15.50
CA GLY A 80 1.77 13.55 -15.39
C GLY A 80 1.22 13.80 -13.98
N VAL A 81 1.68 13.09 -12.95
CA VAL A 81 1.27 13.31 -11.55
C VAL A 81 2.50 13.46 -10.64
N LYS A 82 2.52 14.49 -9.80
CA LYS A 82 3.51 14.63 -8.73
C LYS A 82 2.94 14.13 -7.41
N ILE A 83 3.51 13.05 -6.89
CA ILE A 83 3.15 12.53 -5.56
C ILE A 83 3.96 13.30 -4.50
N ILE A 84 3.26 14.02 -3.63
CA ILE A 84 3.88 14.79 -2.54
C ILE A 84 3.78 14.09 -1.18
N SER A 85 2.78 13.21 -1.02
CA SER A 85 2.51 12.55 0.24
C SER A 85 1.82 11.21 0.06
N ILE A 86 1.92 10.39 1.11
CA ILE A 86 1.26 9.09 1.23
C ILE A 86 0.50 9.06 2.55
N THR A 87 -0.74 8.58 2.49
CA THR A 87 -1.58 8.33 3.66
C THR A 87 -1.81 6.83 3.80
N TYR A 88 -1.82 6.33 5.04
CA TYR A 88 -2.01 4.92 5.31
C TYR A 88 -2.82 4.68 6.60
N ASP A 89 -3.49 3.54 6.67
CA ASP A 89 -4.20 3.08 7.86
C ASP A 89 -3.22 2.57 8.94
N GLY A 90 -3.63 2.59 10.20
CA GLY A 90 -2.85 2.24 11.39
C GLY A 90 -2.48 0.77 11.67
N PRO A 91 -2.65 -0.26 10.80
CA PRO A 91 -2.06 -1.57 11.08
C PRO A 91 -0.53 -1.52 11.22
N ALA A 92 0.01 -2.23 12.22
CA ALA A 92 1.45 -2.31 12.50
C ALA A 92 2.32 -2.69 11.28
N ALA A 93 1.77 -3.51 10.38
CA ALA A 93 2.44 -3.90 9.14
C ALA A 93 2.76 -2.68 8.23
N ASN A 94 1.93 -1.65 8.23
CA ASN A 94 2.18 -0.45 7.42
C ASN A 94 3.28 0.42 8.04
N PHE A 95 3.30 0.56 9.37
CA PHE A 95 4.41 1.22 10.07
C PHE A 95 5.76 0.57 9.77
N SER A 96 5.82 -0.77 9.81
CA SER A 96 7.06 -1.50 9.50
C SER A 96 7.56 -1.31 8.07
N MET A 97 6.67 -0.95 7.13
CA MET A 97 7.04 -0.61 5.75
C MET A 97 7.71 0.77 5.69
N PHE A 98 7.17 1.77 6.38
CA PHE A 98 7.78 3.11 6.41
C PHE A 98 9.12 3.12 7.13
N GLU A 99 9.24 2.35 8.22
CA GLU A 99 10.52 2.11 8.89
C GLU A 99 11.56 1.54 7.90
N HIS A 100 11.15 0.58 7.06
CA HIS A 100 12.02 0.02 6.02
C HIS A 100 12.45 1.07 4.97
N LEU A 101 11.59 2.04 4.66
CA LEU A 101 11.87 3.19 3.80
C LEU A 101 12.64 4.31 4.52
N ARG A 102 13.10 4.08 5.76
CA ARG A 102 13.80 5.05 6.63
C ARG A 102 12.93 6.26 7.00
N CYS A 103 11.61 6.09 6.96
CA CYS A 103 10.63 7.04 7.45
C CYS A 103 10.14 6.54 8.82
N ASP A 104 10.57 7.22 9.89
CA ASP A 104 10.19 6.84 11.25
C ASP A 104 9.11 7.81 11.76
N LEU A 105 7.91 7.26 11.94
CA LEU A 105 6.72 7.99 12.36
C LEU A 105 6.45 7.84 13.87
N MET A 106 7.22 7.00 14.56
CA MET A 106 7.05 6.69 15.98
C MET A 106 8.12 7.34 16.86
N GLN A 107 9.23 7.81 16.28
CA GLN A 107 10.22 8.56 17.03
C GLN A 107 9.66 9.90 17.52
N ALA A 108 9.77 10.15 18.82
CA ALA A 108 9.23 11.31 19.52
C ALA A 108 9.80 12.65 19.04
N ASP A 109 10.96 12.65 18.35
CA ASP A 109 11.58 13.86 17.82
C ASP A 109 11.03 14.24 16.42
N GLY A 110 10.17 13.42 15.81
CA GLY A 110 9.44 13.76 14.57
C GLY A 110 10.32 14.04 13.35
N ARG A 111 11.62 13.69 13.40
CA ARG A 111 12.63 14.24 12.47
C ARG A 111 12.58 13.66 11.06
N ARG A 112 11.89 12.54 10.83
CA ARG A 112 11.89 11.85 9.53
C ARG A 112 10.53 11.28 9.14
N THR A 113 9.53 12.15 9.06
CA THR A 113 8.18 11.86 8.51
C THR A 113 8.14 11.79 6.98
N TYR A 114 9.29 11.65 6.33
CA TYR A 114 9.41 11.57 4.88
C TYR A 114 10.51 10.59 4.49
N PHE A 115 10.40 10.04 3.29
CA PHE A 115 11.52 9.40 2.61
C PHE A 115 11.82 10.15 1.30
N LYS A 116 13.03 9.97 0.80
CA LYS A 116 13.42 10.51 -0.51
C LYS A 116 13.10 9.46 -1.58
N PHE A 117 12.44 9.90 -2.64
CA PHE A 117 12.25 9.12 -3.85
C PHE A 117 12.78 9.94 -5.02
N ASP A 118 13.82 9.42 -5.67
CA ASP A 118 14.73 10.17 -6.55
C ASP A 118 15.28 11.45 -5.88
N TYR A 119 14.68 12.59 -6.17
CA TYR A 119 15.07 13.93 -5.72
C TYR A 119 13.99 14.62 -4.90
N ASP A 120 12.77 14.07 -4.88
CA ASP A 120 11.64 14.63 -4.14
C ASP A 120 11.53 14.00 -2.76
N LYS A 121 11.03 14.78 -1.81
CA LYS A 121 10.61 14.28 -0.49
C LYS A 121 9.14 13.90 -0.55
N ILE A 122 8.83 12.66 -0.17
CA ILE A 122 7.46 12.19 -0.04
C ILE A 122 7.14 12.06 1.44
N TYR A 123 6.18 12.88 1.89
CA TYR A 123 5.74 12.92 3.28
C TYR A 123 4.76 11.79 3.59
N CYS A 124 4.88 11.18 4.76
CA CYS A 124 4.05 10.05 5.17
C CYS A 124 3.17 10.45 6.36
N PHE A 125 1.88 10.17 6.27
CA PHE A 125 0.89 10.53 7.29
C PHE A 125 0.01 9.33 7.64
N ILE A 126 -0.29 9.17 8.93
CA ILE A 126 -1.37 8.28 9.36
C ILE A 126 -2.70 8.93 8.97
N ASP A 127 -3.66 8.13 8.51
CA ASP A 127 -5.02 8.62 8.30
C ASP A 127 -5.60 9.21 9.61
N PRO A 128 -5.92 10.53 9.65
CA PRO A 128 -6.42 11.18 10.84
C PRO A 128 -7.69 10.54 11.40
N CYS A 129 -8.59 10.05 10.54
CA CYS A 129 -9.83 9.40 10.97
C CYS A 129 -9.54 8.10 11.71
N HIS A 130 -8.54 7.34 11.27
CA HIS A 130 -8.10 6.13 11.96
C HIS A 130 -7.37 6.46 13.27
N ALA A 131 -6.51 7.48 13.28
CA ALA A 131 -5.85 7.93 14.51
C ALA A 131 -6.84 8.38 15.59
N VAL A 132 -7.85 9.20 15.24
CA VAL A 132 -8.90 9.64 16.18
C VAL A 132 -9.69 8.44 16.71
N LYS A 133 -10.00 7.47 15.86
CA LYS A 133 -10.69 6.23 16.26
C LYS A 133 -9.86 5.42 17.27
N LEU A 134 -8.53 5.34 17.09
CA LEU A 134 -7.63 4.67 18.03
C LEU A 134 -7.58 5.39 19.38
N ILE A 135 -7.46 6.72 19.38
CA ILE A 135 -7.47 7.54 20.61
C ILE A 135 -8.76 7.35 21.38
N ARG A 136 -9.90 7.37 20.67
CA ARG A 136 -11.22 7.14 21.28
C ARG A 136 -11.32 5.77 21.94
N ASN A 137 -10.76 4.72 21.33
CA ASN A 137 -10.83 3.36 21.89
C ASN A 137 -9.87 3.14 23.08
N LEU A 138 -8.96 4.09 23.35
CA LEU A 138 -8.05 4.05 24.50
C LEU A 138 -8.71 4.55 25.79
N TRP A 139 -9.77 5.37 25.66
CA TRP A 139 -10.59 5.90 26.74
C TRP A 139 -11.90 5.14 26.86
#